data_AF-A0A6V7MBZ8-F1
#
_entry.id   AF-A0A6V7MBZ8-F1
#
_cell.length_a   1.000
_cell.length_b   1.000
_cell.length_c   1.000
_cell.angle_alpha   90.00
_cell.angle_beta   90.00
_cell.angle_gamma   90.00
#
_symmetry.space_group_name_H-M   'P 1'
#
loop_
_entity.id
_entity.type
_entity.pdbx_description
1 polymer ?
#
loop_
_entity_poly.entity_id
_entity_poly.type
_entity_poly.pdbx_seq_one_letter_code
_entity_poly.pdbx_strand_id
1 'polypeptide(L)'
;ATYAPVLSADKAGHERSSVADITASCFEPNHQMVNCDPRRGKYMAVCMLYRGDVVPKDVNYAIAMMKKQKHVQFVEWSPTGFK
;
A
#
# COMPACT_ATOMS: atom_id res chain seq x y z
N ALA A 1 -7.05 -6.65 -5.18
CA ALA A 1 -5.82 -6.29 -5.92
C ALA A 1 -5.83 -4.79 -6.11
N THR A 2 -4.69 -4.13 -6.00
CA THR A 2 -4.58 -2.67 -5.87
C THR A 2 -3.37 -2.20 -6.66
N TYR A 3 -3.44 -1.00 -7.22
CA TYR A 3 -2.32 -0.39 -7.93
C TYR A 3 -2.22 1.09 -7.60
N ALA A 4 -1.00 1.56 -7.35
CA ALA A 4 -0.72 2.97 -7.12
C ALA A 4 0.71 3.32 -7.59
N PRO A 5 0.94 4.59 -7.99
CA PRO A 5 -0.06 5.61 -8.21
C PRO A 5 -0.76 5.44 -9.58
N VAL A 6 -2.00 5.93 -9.69
CA VAL A 6 -2.69 6.08 -10.98
C VAL A 6 -2.90 7.57 -11.21
N LEU A 7 -2.11 8.15 -12.11
CA LEU A 7 -2.11 9.57 -12.43
C LEU A 7 -2.42 9.79 -13.91
N SER A 8 -3.04 10.93 -14.25
CA SER A 8 -3.18 11.35 -15.64
C SER A 8 -1.82 11.72 -16.23
N ALA A 9 -1.68 11.60 -17.55
CA ALA A 9 -0.44 11.93 -18.25
C ALA A 9 0.03 13.36 -17.96
N ASP A 10 -0.90 14.33 -17.91
CA ASP A 10 -0.59 15.73 -17.64
C ASP A 10 -0.01 15.98 -16.23
N LYS A 11 -0.41 15.18 -15.25
CA LYS A 11 0.03 15.32 -13.85
C LYS A 11 1.31 14.53 -13.54
N ALA A 12 1.61 13.50 -14.33
CA ALA A 12 2.74 12.60 -14.08
C ALA A 12 4.11 13.30 -14.08
N GLY A 13 4.27 14.42 -14.81
CA GLY A 13 5.52 15.19 -14.84
C GLY A 13 5.70 16.21 -13.72
N HIS A 14 4.64 16.54 -13.00
CA HIS A 14 4.61 17.65 -12.04
C HIS A 14 4.59 17.19 -10.58
N GLU A 15 4.20 15.94 -10.32
CA GLU A 15 4.10 15.37 -8.98
C GLU A 15 5.01 14.14 -8.85
N ARG A 16 5.79 14.10 -7.77
CA ARG A 16 6.62 12.94 -7.40
C ARG A 16 6.08 12.38 -6.10
N SER A 17 5.48 11.20 -6.14
CA SER A 17 5.01 10.52 -4.93
C SER A 17 6.18 9.77 -4.27
N SER A 18 6.32 9.90 -2.95
CA SER A 18 7.32 9.12 -2.21
C SER A 18 6.90 7.65 -2.10
N VAL A 19 7.84 6.78 -1.72
CA VAL A 19 7.56 5.36 -1.42
C VAL A 19 6.48 5.24 -0.34
N ALA A 20 6.49 6.12 0.67
CA ALA A 20 5.47 6.12 1.73
C ALA A 20 4.09 6.50 1.17
N ASP A 21 4.00 7.51 0.30
CA ASP A 21 2.73 7.98 -0.26
C ASP A 21 2.07 6.92 -1.13
N ILE A 22 2.83 6.29 -2.03
CA ILE A 22 2.30 5.22 -2.90
C ILE A 22 1.93 3.98 -2.10
N THR A 23 2.67 3.69 -1.02
CA THR A 23 2.37 2.57 -0.12
C THR A 23 1.07 2.80 0.64
N ALA A 24 0.88 3.98 1.19
CA ALA A 24 -0.36 4.35 1.88
C ALA A 24 -1.57 4.35 0.93
N SER A 25 -1.38 4.89 -0.28
CA SER A 25 -2.42 4.92 -1.32
C SER A 25 -2.97 3.53 -1.63
N CYS A 26 -2.13 2.49 -1.56
CA CYS A 26 -2.57 1.11 -1.81
C CYS A 26 -3.59 0.56 -0.78
N PHE A 27 -3.71 1.18 0.39
CA PHE A 27 -4.67 0.77 1.43
C PHE A 27 -5.91 1.68 1.49
N GLU A 28 -6.00 2.66 0.60
CA GLU A 28 -7.19 3.47 0.45
C GLU A 28 -8.25 2.74 -0.40
N PRO A 29 -9.55 2.82 -0.05
CA PRO A 29 -10.63 2.19 -0.78
C PRO A 29 -10.67 2.57 -2.27
N ASN A 30 -10.35 3.82 -2.59
CA ASN A 30 -10.41 4.35 -3.96
C ASN A 30 -9.38 3.74 -4.92
N HIS A 31 -8.34 3.07 -4.40
CA HIS A 31 -7.31 2.42 -5.21
C HIS A 31 -7.51 0.89 -5.31
N GLN A 32 -8.59 0.36 -4.73
CA GLN A 32 -8.92 -1.06 -4.83
C GLN A 32 -9.53 -1.36 -6.21
N MET A 33 -9.01 -2.39 -6.89
CA MET A 33 -9.57 -2.87 -8.16
C MET A 33 -10.76 -3.83 -7.97
N VAL A 34 -11.26 -3.95 -6.73
CA VAL A 34 -12.42 -4.77 -6.37
C VAL A 34 -13.35 -3.89 -5.54
N ASN A 35 -14.65 -3.95 -5.83
CA ASN A 35 -15.67 -3.24 -5.06
C ASN A 35 -15.93 -3.95 -3.74
N CYS A 36 -15.04 -3.75 -2.78
CA CYS A 36 -15.18 -4.19 -1.40
C CYS A 36 -14.50 -3.18 -0.46
N ASP A 37 -14.90 -3.17 0.80
CA ASP A 37 -14.22 -2.39 1.84
C ASP A 37 -13.29 -3.31 2.65
N PRO A 38 -11.96 -3.26 2.43
CA PRO A 38 -11.01 -4.12 3.13
C PRO A 38 -10.95 -3.85 4.63
N ARG A 39 -11.41 -2.67 5.08
CA ARG A 39 -11.36 -2.25 6.50
C ARG A 39 -12.37 -3.00 7.36
N ARG A 40 -13.37 -3.64 6.74
CA ARG A 40 -14.36 -4.50 7.41
C ARG A 40 -13.88 -5.92 7.66
N GLY A 41 -12.68 -6.28 7.18
CA GLY A 41 -12.09 -7.60 7.32
C GLY A 41 -10.69 -7.56 7.93
N LYS A 42 -10.00 -8.69 7.86
CA LYS A 42 -8.59 -8.83 8.23
C LYS A 42 -7.82 -9.40 7.04
N TYR A 43 -6.62 -8.90 6.80
CA TYR A 43 -5.70 -9.42 5.80
C TYR A 43 -5.13 -10.78 6.24
N MET A 44 -5.13 -11.75 5.33
CA MET A 44 -4.39 -13.01 5.53
C MET A 44 -2.91 -12.83 5.20
N ALA A 45 -2.65 -12.15 4.08
CA ALA A 45 -1.33 -11.76 3.62
C ALA A 45 -1.45 -10.54 2.71
N VAL A 46 -0.37 -9.75 2.64
CA VAL A 46 -0.17 -8.65 1.71
C VAL A 46 1.16 -8.87 1.01
N CYS A 47 1.20 -8.68 -0.30
CA CYS A 47 2.44 -8.61 -1.07
C CYS A 47 2.54 -7.25 -1.77
N MET A 48 3.68 -6.59 -1.66
CA MET A 48 3.93 -5.30 -2.29
C MET A 48 5.01 -5.41 -3.38
N LEU A 49 4.62 -5.13 -4.62
CA LEU A 49 5.51 -5.19 -5.78
C LEU A 49 5.86 -3.77 -6.24
N TYR A 50 6.98 -3.24 -5.76
CA TYR A 50 7.49 -1.93 -6.14
C TYR A 50 8.19 -1.95 -7.49
N ARG A 51 8.11 -0.83 -8.23
CA ARG A 51 8.82 -0.62 -9.51
C ARG A 51 9.41 0.79 -9.55
N GLY A 52 10.55 0.95 -10.20
CA GLY A 52 11.23 2.24 -10.36
C GLY A 52 12.32 2.49 -9.32
N ASP A 53 12.60 3.76 -9.08
CA ASP A 53 13.62 4.23 -8.12
C ASP A 53 13.11 4.07 -6.68
N VAL A 54 13.38 2.90 -6.09
CA VAL A 54 12.88 2.52 -4.77
C VAL A 54 14.02 2.00 -3.91
N VAL A 55 14.28 2.71 -2.83
CA VAL A 55 15.31 2.35 -1.85
C VAL A 55 14.71 1.40 -0.80
N PRO A 56 15.31 0.21 -0.53
CA PRO A 56 14.76 -0.75 0.43
C PRO A 56 14.52 -0.20 1.84
N LYS A 57 15.33 0.77 2.27
CA LYS A 57 15.16 1.46 3.56
C LYS A 57 13.81 2.19 3.65
N ASP A 58 13.40 2.87 2.59
CA ASP A 58 12.17 3.64 2.55
C ASP A 58 10.94 2.73 2.46
N VAL A 59 11.07 1.58 1.79
CA VAL A 59 10.06 0.51 1.80
C VAL A 59 9.83 0.00 3.22
N ASN A 60 10.90 -0.33 3.93
CA ASN A 60 10.80 -0.81 5.32
C ASN A 60 10.16 0.22 6.24
N TYR A 61 10.51 1.50 6.07
CA TYR A 61 9.90 2.61 6.79
C TYR A 61 8.40 2.73 6.48
N ALA A 62 8.01 2.72 5.20
CA ALA A 62 6.62 2.81 4.76
C ALA A 62 5.77 1.63 5.29
N ILE A 63 6.27 0.40 5.21
CA ILE A 63 5.59 -0.79 5.74
C ILE A 63 5.44 -0.68 7.27
N ALA A 64 6.46 -0.20 7.98
CA ALA A 64 6.38 0.01 9.43
C ALA A 64 5.32 1.04 9.80
N MET A 65 5.14 2.10 8.99
CA MET A 65 4.04 3.06 9.16
C MET A 65 2.69 2.40 8.91
N MET A 66 2.54 1.59 7.85
CA MET A 66 1.27 0.93 7.54
C MET A 66 0.85 -0.07 8.61
N LYS A 67 1.78 -0.81 9.20
CA LYS A 67 1.49 -1.72 10.32
C LYS A 67 0.93 -1.01 11.56
N LYS A 68 1.20 0.29 11.74
CA LYS A 68 0.66 1.08 12.84
C LYS A 68 -0.76 1.59 12.57
N GLN A 69 -1.24 1.51 11.33
CA GLN A 69 -2.57 1.99 10.95
C GLN A 69 -3.64 1.02 11.45
N LYS A 70 -4.61 1.52 12.23
CA LYS A 70 -5.65 0.70 12.88
C LYS A 70 -6.53 -0.09 11.90
N HIS A 71 -6.65 0.37 10.65
CA HIS A 71 -7.48 -0.24 9.62
C HIS A 71 -6.73 -1.30 8.80
N VAL A 72 -5.42 -1.50 9.03
CA VAL A 72 -4.63 -2.57 8.40
C VAL A 72 -4.42 -3.67 9.43
N GLN A 73 -5.40 -4.57 9.53
CA GLN A 73 -5.39 -5.64 10.51
C GLN A 73 -5.11 -6.99 9.85
N PHE A 74 -4.29 -7.82 10.49
CA PHE A 74 -4.04 -9.19 10.03
C PHE A 74 -4.78 -10.20 10.89
N VAL A 75 -5.05 -11.37 10.31
CA VAL A 75 -5.52 -12.55 11.04
C VAL A 75 -4.46 -13.00 12.05
N GLU A 76 -4.90 -13.53 13.20
CA GLU A 76 -4.01 -13.84 14.35
C GLU A 76 -2.96 -14.91 14.05
N TRP A 77 -3.28 -15.84 13.15
CA TRP A 77 -2.37 -16.90 12.73
C TRP A 77 -1.34 -16.47 11.67
N SER A 78 -1.33 -15.19 11.24
CA SER A 78 -0.39 -14.66 10.26
C SER A 78 0.73 -13.85 10.94
N PRO A 79 1.91 -14.46 11.21
CA PRO A 79 2.99 -13.80 11.94
C PRO A 79 3.73 -12.74 11.12
N THR A 80 3.72 -12.85 9.79
CA THR A 80 4.38 -11.92 8.86
C THR A 80 3.40 -11.49 7.77
N GLY A 81 2.65 -10.42 8.05
CA GLY A 81 1.58 -9.95 7.18
C GLY A 81 2.02 -9.37 5.83
N PHE A 82 3.24 -8.85 5.72
CA PHE A 82 3.76 -8.21 4.51
C PHE A 82 4.89 -9.03 3.90
N LYS A 83 4.83 -9.23 2.58
CA LYS A 83 5.91 -9.70 1.71
C LYS A 83 6.28 -8.65 0.67
#